data_AF-A0A139K982-F1
#
_entry.id   AF-A0A139K982-F1
#
_cell.length_a   1.000
_cell.length_b   1.000
_cell.length_c   1.000
_cell.angle_alpha   90.00
_cell.angle_beta   90.00
_cell.angle_gamma   90.00
#
_symmetry.space_group_name_H-M   'P 1'
#
loop_
_entity.id
_entity.type
_entity.pdbx_description
1 polymer ?
#
loop_
_entity_poly.entity_id
_entity_poly.type
_entity_poly.pdbx_seq_one_letter_code
_entity_poly.pdbx_strand_id
1 'polypeptide(L)'
;MDEGKVIIEAKDSGGVRIALRPAEDGSIWMNIREIADIFNVGGASVERQIKKIFAEGELHEYAVRKDMPIEYAPGKHGWLDYYNLNMIIMLAFRMKSAFCAMFREWITEQLVRRVSEQQIPIVLQISKKQSVN
;
A
#
# COMPACT_ATOMS: atom_id res chain seq x y z
N MET A 1 0.26 20.23 -4.31
CA MET A 1 -0.68 19.12 -4.58
C MET A 1 -0.70 18.26 -3.35
N ASP A 2 -1.88 18.05 -2.76
CA ASP A 2 -2.01 17.11 -1.65
C ASP A 2 -1.75 15.69 -2.18
N GLU A 3 -0.61 15.12 -1.81
CA GLU A 3 -0.28 13.75 -2.13
C GLU A 3 -1.17 12.81 -1.33
N GLY A 4 -1.79 11.85 -2.02
CA GLY A 4 -2.61 10.83 -1.39
C GLY A 4 -1.75 9.87 -0.59
N LYS A 5 -2.06 9.67 0.70
CA LYS A 5 -1.24 8.88 1.65
C LYS A 5 -2.08 7.97 2.53
N VAL A 6 -1.44 6.90 2.98
CA VAL A 6 -1.92 6.09 4.11
C VAL A 6 -1.30 6.68 5.38
N ILE A 7 -2.11 6.78 6.44
CA ILE A 7 -1.70 7.31 7.73
C ILE A 7 -2.01 6.26 8.79
N ILE A 8 -1.01 5.90 9.60
CA ILE A 8 -1.18 5.07 10.79
C ILE A 8 -0.51 5.77 11.97
N GLU A 9 -1.30 6.23 12.92
CA GLU A 9 -0.86 7.05 14.05
C GLU A 9 -1.32 6.43 15.36
N ALA A 10 -0.41 6.26 16.32
CA ALA A 10 -0.80 5.98 17.70
C ALA A 10 -1.44 7.23 18.31
N LYS A 11 -2.52 7.04 19.06
CA LYS A 11 -3.17 8.08 19.87
C LYS A 11 -2.71 7.97 21.32
N ASP A 12 -2.64 9.11 21.99
CA ASP A 12 -2.25 9.22 23.40
C ASP A 12 -3.14 8.39 24.34
N SER A 13 -4.38 8.07 23.93
CA SER A 13 -5.33 7.23 24.67
C SER A 13 -5.13 5.71 24.47
N GLY A 14 -4.00 5.28 23.89
CA GLY A 14 -3.71 3.87 23.59
C GLY A 14 -4.46 3.32 22.37
N GLY A 15 -5.18 4.16 21.63
CA GLY A 15 -5.81 3.80 20.35
C GLY A 15 -4.86 4.00 19.17
N VAL A 16 -5.22 3.48 17.99
CA VAL A 16 -4.50 3.77 16.74
C VAL A 16 -5.50 4.30 15.73
N ARG A 17 -5.12 5.35 15.01
CA ARG A 17 -5.85 5.90 13.88
C ARG A 17 -5.25 5.35 12.59
N ILE A 18 -6.08 4.70 11.78
CA ILE A 18 -5.73 4.32 10.42
C ILE A 18 -6.63 5.11 9.46
N ALA A 19 -6.04 5.78 8.47
CA ALA A 19 -6.78 6.55 7.49
C ALA A 19 -6.14 6.43 6.10
N LEU A 20 -7.00 6.37 5.07
CA LEU A 20 -6.64 6.57 3.68
C LEU A 20 -7.06 7.99 3.30
N ARG A 21 -6.08 8.84 2.97
CA ARG A 21 -6.33 10.20 2.48
C ARG A 21 -5.96 10.24 1.00
N PRO A 22 -6.91 10.04 0.07
CA PRO A 22 -6.61 10.10 -1.35
C PRO A 22 -6.27 11.53 -1.81
N ALA A 23 -5.53 11.63 -2.92
CA ALA A 23 -5.39 12.87 -3.66
C ALA A 23 -6.71 13.24 -4.37
N GLU A 24 -6.75 14.41 -5.02
CA GLU A 24 -7.92 14.89 -5.77
C GLU A 24 -8.40 13.89 -6.84
N ASP A 25 -7.47 13.16 -7.47
CA ASP A 25 -7.74 12.14 -8.47
C ASP A 25 -8.15 10.77 -7.87
N GLY A 26 -8.29 10.69 -6.54
CA GLY A 26 -8.60 9.46 -5.82
C GLY A 26 -7.40 8.55 -5.59
N SER A 27 -6.20 8.91 -6.05
CA SER A 27 -5.02 8.05 -5.98
C SER A 27 -4.29 8.16 -4.64
N ILE A 28 -3.60 7.09 -4.26
CA ILE A 28 -2.68 7.03 -3.12
C ILE A 28 -1.37 6.46 -3.62
N TRP A 29 -0.29 7.17 -3.33
CA TRP A 29 1.06 6.82 -3.76
C TRP A 29 2.03 7.11 -2.62
N MET A 30 2.86 6.13 -2.28
CA MET A 30 3.86 6.29 -1.23
C MET A 30 5.20 5.73 -1.67
N ASN A 31 6.29 6.38 -1.28
CA ASN A 31 7.63 5.85 -1.50
C ASN A 31 8.00 4.83 -0.41
N ILE A 32 9.11 4.10 -0.60
CA ILE A 32 9.58 3.07 0.34
C ILE A 32 9.75 3.59 1.76
N ARG A 33 10.26 4.83 1.92
CA ARG A 33 10.47 5.44 3.23
C ARG A 33 9.14 5.66 3.94
N GLU A 34 8.17 6.25 3.26
CA GLU A 34 6.84 6.50 3.84
C GLU A 34 6.13 5.18 4.20
N ILE A 35 6.26 4.15 3.37
CA ILE A 35 5.70 2.81 3.65
C ILE A 35 6.39 2.17 4.87
N ALA A 36 7.71 2.30 4.96
CA ALA A 36 8.48 1.81 6.10
C ALA A 36 8.05 2.50 7.41
N ASP A 37 7.84 3.81 7.36
CA ASP A 37 7.41 4.63 8.50
C ASP A 37 6.02 4.20 9.00
N ILE A 38 5.00 4.10 8.13
CA ILE A 38 3.63 3.74 8.58
C ILE A 38 3.53 2.31 9.11
N PHE A 39 4.36 1.40 8.62
CA PHE A 39 4.37 0.01 9.08
C PHE A 39 5.40 -0.25 10.18
N ASN A 40 6.14 0.77 10.61
CA ASN A 40 7.21 0.67 11.59
C ASN A 40 8.17 -0.50 11.29
N VAL A 41 8.70 -0.52 10.07
CA VAL A 41 9.67 -1.51 9.58
C VAL A 41 10.85 -0.80 8.92
N GLY A 42 11.96 -1.51 8.69
CA GLY A 42 13.07 -0.94 7.92
C GLY A 42 12.78 -0.88 6.41
N GLY A 43 13.24 0.18 5.74
CA GLY A 43 13.10 0.34 4.28
C GLY A 43 13.65 -0.85 3.46
N ALA A 44 14.78 -1.43 3.88
CA ALA A 44 15.31 -2.65 3.27
C ALA A 44 14.36 -3.85 3.36
N SER A 45 13.49 -3.91 4.37
CA SER A 45 12.46 -4.93 4.47
C SER A 45 11.34 -4.72 3.45
N VAL A 46 10.93 -3.47 3.24
CA VAL A 46 9.95 -3.08 2.23
C VAL A 46 10.49 -3.44 0.84
N GLU A 47 11.70 -2.99 0.49
CA GLU A 47 12.35 -3.32 -0.79
C GLU A 47 12.43 -4.83 -1.05
N ARG A 48 12.82 -5.59 -0.02
CA ARG A 48 12.90 -7.05 -0.12
C ARG A 48 11.54 -7.67 -0.47
N GLN A 49 10.45 -7.19 0.15
CA GLN A 49 9.12 -7.71 -0.17
C GLN A 49 8.63 -7.26 -1.54
N ILE A 50 8.88 -6.02 -1.95
CA ILE A 50 8.55 -5.53 -3.30
C ILE A 50 9.20 -6.43 -4.37
N LYS A 51 10.50 -6.71 -4.23
CA LYS A 51 11.22 -7.60 -5.15
C LYS A 51 10.60 -9.00 -5.21
N LYS A 52 10.16 -9.55 -4.07
CA LYS A 52 9.49 -10.85 -4.02
C LYS A 52 8.13 -10.82 -4.69
N ILE A 53 7.30 -9.81 -4.42
CA ILE A 53 5.98 -9.64 -5.03
C ILE A 53 6.07 -9.60 -6.56
N PHE A 54 7.08 -8.90 -7.10
CA PHE A 54 7.31 -8.87 -8.54
C PHE A 54 7.87 -10.19 -9.08
N ALA A 55 8.82 -10.82 -8.39
CA ALA A 55 9.37 -12.12 -8.79
C ALA A 55 8.33 -13.25 -8.79
N GLU A 56 7.36 -13.19 -7.87
CA GLU A 56 6.26 -14.13 -7.76
C GLU A 56 5.11 -13.83 -8.72
N GLY A 57 5.16 -12.70 -9.46
CA GLY A 57 4.14 -12.31 -10.43
C GLY A 57 2.80 -11.91 -9.82
N GLU A 58 2.77 -11.57 -8.53
CA GLU A 58 1.54 -11.18 -7.83
C GLU A 58 1.03 -9.82 -8.26
N LEU A 59 1.95 -8.91 -8.59
CA LEU A 59 1.66 -7.59 -9.15
C LEU A 59 2.59 -7.33 -10.33
N HIS A 60 2.08 -6.61 -11.32
CA HIS A 60 2.89 -6.13 -12.43
C HIS A 60 3.42 -4.72 -12.14
N GLU A 61 4.72 -4.55 -12.28
CA GLU A 61 5.43 -3.31 -11.95
C GLU A 61 4.82 -2.07 -12.63
N TYR A 62 4.52 -2.15 -13.93
CA TYR A 62 3.92 -1.06 -14.70
C TYR A 62 2.56 -0.58 -14.18
N ALA A 63 1.86 -1.42 -13.39
CA ALA A 63 0.54 -1.11 -12.86
C ALA A 63 0.60 -0.50 -11.45
N VAL A 64 1.72 -0.65 -10.74
CA VAL A 64 1.81 -0.32 -9.31
C VAL A 64 3.01 0.52 -8.91
N ARG A 65 3.99 0.73 -9.80
CA ARG A 65 5.15 1.59 -9.60
C ARG A 65 5.11 2.78 -10.56
N LYS A 66 5.52 3.96 -10.08
CA LYS A 66 5.84 5.12 -10.92
C LYS A 66 7.07 5.84 -10.39
N ASP A 67 7.83 6.44 -11.29
CA ASP A 67 8.98 7.28 -10.95
C ASP A 67 8.50 8.73 -10.79
N MET A 68 8.83 9.37 -9.67
CA MET A 68 8.57 10.80 -9.48
C MET A 68 9.89 11.58 -9.36
N PRO A 69 10.04 12.70 -10.08
CA PRO A 69 11.22 13.54 -9.98
C PRO A 69 11.23 14.24 -8.63
N ILE A 70 12.39 14.27 -7.98
CA ILE A 70 12.60 14.94 -6.71
C ILE A 70 13.83 15.85 -6.78
N GLU A 71 13.82 16.93 -6.00
CA GLU A 71 15.00 17.73 -5.71
C GLU A 71 15.43 17.42 -4.27
N TYR A 72 16.52 16.67 -4.11
CA TYR A 72 16.96 16.21 -2.79
C TYR A 72 18.01 17.15 -2.16
N ALA A 73 18.56 18.08 -2.95
CA ALA A 73 19.37 19.19 -2.49
C ALA A 73 19.27 20.32 -3.54
N PRO A 74 19.58 21.57 -3.20
CA PRO A 74 19.51 22.70 -4.14
C PRO A 74 20.25 22.40 -5.45
N GLY A 75 19.51 22.36 -6.56
CA GLY A 75 20.01 22.07 -7.91
C GLY A 75 20.39 20.60 -8.17
N LYS A 76 20.11 19.68 -7.24
CA LYS A 76 20.35 18.23 -7.40
C LYS A 76 19.03 17.48 -7.52
N HIS A 77 18.78 17.00 -8.74
CA HIS A 77 17.58 16.25 -9.09
C HIS A 77 17.84 14.75 -9.08
N GLY A 78 16.82 14.00 -8.71
CA GLY A 78 16.80 12.54 -8.76
C GLY A 78 15.40 12.02 -9.03
N TRP A 79 15.27 10.70 -8.94
CA TRP A 79 14.00 10.01 -9.09
C TRP A 79 13.76 9.14 -7.88
N LEU A 80 12.50 9.06 -7.46
CA LEU A 80 12.08 8.19 -6.39
C LEU A 80 10.93 7.31 -6.88
N ASP A 81 11.01 6.03 -6.52
CA ASP A 81 9.93 5.08 -6.76
C ASP A 81 8.76 5.37 -5.81
N TYR A 82 7.58 5.47 -6.39
CA TYR A 82 6.32 5.51 -5.67
C TYR A 82 5.48 4.28 -6.01
N TYR A 83 4.81 3.77 -4.98
CA TYR A 83 3.98 2.57 -5.06
C TYR A 83 2.55 2.90 -4.68
N ASN A 84 1.59 2.38 -5.45
CA ASN A 84 0.17 2.66 -5.22
C ASN A 84 -0.42 1.83 -4.07
N LEU A 85 -1.70 2.10 -3.77
CA LEU A 85 -2.44 1.40 -2.73
C LEU A 85 -2.43 -0.12 -2.88
N ASN A 86 -2.44 -0.68 -4.09
CA ASN A 86 -2.40 -2.14 -4.29
C ASN A 86 -1.10 -2.75 -3.76
N MET A 87 0.04 -2.10 -4.04
CA MET A 87 1.32 -2.53 -3.49
C MET A 87 1.35 -2.36 -1.96
N ILE A 88 0.86 -1.24 -1.43
CA ILE A 88 0.83 -0.99 0.03
C ILE A 88 0.01 -2.06 0.76
N ILE A 89 -1.15 -2.43 0.21
CA ILE A 89 -1.98 -3.52 0.75
C ILE A 89 -1.22 -4.85 0.69
N MET A 90 -0.63 -5.19 -0.45
CA MET A 90 0.13 -6.44 -0.59
C MET A 90 1.28 -6.54 0.41
N LEU A 91 2.01 -5.45 0.61
CA LEU A 91 3.09 -5.36 1.59
C LEU A 91 2.60 -5.58 3.03
N ALA A 92 1.42 -5.08 3.38
CA ALA A 92 0.83 -5.33 4.69
C ALA A 92 0.56 -6.82 4.92
N PHE A 93 0.24 -7.61 3.89
CA PHE A 93 0.09 -9.07 3.99
C PHE A 93 1.42 -9.84 3.99
N ARG A 94 2.46 -9.30 3.36
CA ARG A 94 3.80 -9.93 3.27
C ARG A 94 4.70 -9.65 4.48
N MET A 95 4.49 -8.54 5.19
CA MET A 95 5.33 -8.11 6.30
C MET A 95 4.74 -8.44 7.68
N LYS A 96 5.65 -8.70 8.63
CA LYS A 96 5.31 -8.95 10.04
C LYS A 96 5.62 -7.70 10.86
N SER A 97 4.59 -6.94 11.22
CA SER A 97 4.63 -5.80 12.14
C SER A 97 3.27 -5.68 12.82
N ALA A 98 3.24 -5.12 14.03
CA ALA A 98 2.00 -4.76 14.70
C ALA A 98 1.17 -3.80 13.82
N PHE A 99 1.80 -2.79 13.23
CA PHE A 99 1.13 -1.84 12.34
C PHE A 99 0.58 -2.51 11.08
N CYS A 100 1.28 -3.49 10.50
CA CYS A 100 0.73 -4.30 9.41
C CYS A 100 -0.51 -5.08 9.85
N ALA A 101 -0.49 -5.69 11.05
CA ALA A 101 -1.64 -6.43 11.57
C ALA A 101 -2.87 -5.53 11.74
N MET A 102 -2.68 -4.38 12.37
CA MET A 102 -3.74 -3.39 12.56
C MET A 102 -4.29 -2.86 11.23
N PHE A 103 -3.41 -2.63 10.24
CA PHE A 103 -3.83 -2.22 8.91
C PHE A 103 -4.67 -3.29 8.20
N ARG A 104 -4.30 -4.58 8.32
CA ARG A 104 -5.07 -5.69 7.76
C ARG A 104 -6.43 -5.84 8.43
N GLU A 105 -6.48 -5.75 9.76
CA GLU A 105 -7.73 -5.76 10.53
C GLU A 105 -8.63 -4.62 10.06
N TRP A 106 -8.11 -3.39 10.02
CA TRP A 106 -8.85 -2.21 9.59
C TRP A 106 -9.37 -2.32 8.15
N ILE A 107 -8.55 -2.75 7.17
CA ILE A 107 -9.02 -2.94 5.78
C ILE A 107 -10.14 -3.97 5.72
N THR A 108 -9.99 -5.08 6.44
CA THR A 108 -10.98 -6.16 6.46
C THR A 108 -12.29 -5.64 7.04
N GLU A 109 -12.24 -4.89 8.15
CA GLU A 109 -13.41 -4.23 8.74
C GLU A 109 -14.07 -3.25 7.76
N GLN A 110 -13.31 -2.41 7.05
CA GLN A 110 -13.87 -1.49 6.05
C GLN A 110 -14.57 -2.26 4.92
N LEU A 111 -13.99 -3.35 4.45
CA LEU A 111 -14.60 -4.19 3.41
C LEU A 111 -15.91 -4.84 3.90
N VAL A 112 -15.87 -5.51 5.05
CA VAL A 112 -17.05 -6.17 5.65
C VAL A 112 -18.16 -5.16 5.90
N ARG A 113 -17.81 -3.98 6.43
CA ARG A 113 -18.74 -2.88 6.67
C ARG A 113 -19.41 -2.44 5.36
N ARG A 114 -18.65 -2.19 4.30
CA ARG A 114 -19.22 -1.79 2.99
C ARG A 114 -20.13 -2.87 2.41
N VAL A 115 -19.76 -4.14 2.50
CA VAL A 115 -20.61 -5.25 2.03
C VAL A 115 -21.93 -5.30 2.81
N SER A 116 -21.86 -5.17 4.13
CA SER A 116 -23.02 -5.29 5.02
C SER A 116 -23.96 -4.08 4.91
N GLU A 117 -23.41 -2.86 4.84
CA GLU A 117 -24.19 -1.63 4.80
C GLU A 117 -24.71 -1.27 3.40
N GLN A 118 -23.94 -1.55 2.35
CA GLN A 118 -24.30 -1.17 0.98
C GLN A 118 -24.87 -2.34 0.16
N GLN A 119 -25.01 -3.53 0.76
CA GLN A 119 -25.50 -4.76 0.13
C GLN A 119 -24.83 -5.07 -1.22
N ILE A 120 -23.55 -4.72 -1.38
CA ILE A 120 -22.82 -4.95 -2.62
C ILE A 120 -22.43 -6.44 -2.67
N PRO A 121 -22.95 -7.25 -3.62
CA PRO A 121 -22.55 -8.63 -3.73
C PRO A 121 -21.10 -8.72 -4.21
N ILE A 122 -20.23 -9.30 -3.38
CA ILE A 122 -18.87 -9.64 -3.79
C ILE A 122 -18.88 -11.08 -4.28
N VAL A 123 -18.68 -11.27 -5.59
CA VAL A 123 -18.53 -12.59 -6.20
C VAL A 123 -17.06 -12.81 -6.50
N LEU A 124 -16.43 -13.73 -5.79
CA LEU A 124 -15.08 -14.18 -6.10
C LEU A 124 -15.15 -15.33 -7.11
N GLN A 125 -14.93 -15.03 -8.38
CA GLN A 125 -14.81 -16.05 -9.42
C GLN A 125 -13.34 -16.38 -9.65
N ILE A 126 -12.90 -17.55 -9.16
CA ILE A 126 -11.55 -18.06 -9.41
C ILE A 126 -11.61 -18.94 -10.66
N SER A 127 -11.02 -18.47 -11.76
CA SER A 127 -10.79 -19.29 -12.94
C SER A 127 -9.30 -19.57 -13.08
N LYS A 128 -8.92 -20.83 -13.33
CA LYS A 128 -7.55 -21.18 -13.72
C LYS A 128 -7.28 -20.54 -15.08
N LYS A 129 -6.33 -19.60 -15.17
CA LYS A 129 -5.75 -19.23 -16.46
C LYS A 129 -5.11 -20.47 -17.05
N GLN A 130 -5.59 -20.93 -18.20
CA GLN A 130 -4.87 -21.92 -19.00
C GLN A 130 -3.52 -21.31 -19.36
N SER A 131 -2.45 -22.01 -19.00
CA SER A 131 -1.10 -21.76 -19.48
C SER A 131 -1.12 -21.94 -21.00
N VAL A 132 -1.03 -20.87 -21.76
CA VAL A 132 -0.72 -20.96 -23.19
C VAL A 132 0.79 -21.18 -23.26
N ASN A 133 1.16 -22.36 -23.78
CA ASN A 133 2.54 -22.75 -24.09
C ASN A 133 3.16 -21.82 -25.14
#